data_AF-A0A0P1BLU4-F1
#
_entry.id   AF-A0A0P1BLU4-F1
#
_cell.length_a   1.000
_cell.length_b   1.000
_cell.length_c   1.000
_cell.angle_alpha   90.00
_cell.angle_beta   90.00
_cell.angle_gamma   90.00
#
_symmetry.space_group_name_H-M   'P 1'
#
loop_
_entity.id
_entity.type
_entity.pdbx_description
1 polymer ?
#
loop_
_entity_poly.entity_id
_entity_poly.type
_entity_poly.pdbx_seq_one_letter_code
_entity_poly.pdbx_strand_id
1 'polypeptide(L)'
;MFTSLRPLAISTFLLAAIVSAAPKPQAWSSSRAEVAKTLRHYIDSALGGDLSDLQAIWLGQLQKKLPFTPYASDALTSTLQKIPNELSENSWFTFNAATAMKVLYDWDTKGYETFAIEMTKQNVLLNARETKVSTTVHDAVEEIRKSWAEACNALGTLVDPYAPVTTHFINSCVELSDALKGVSSAYAPP
;
A
#
# COMPACT_ATOMS: atom_id res chain seq x y z
N MET A 1 58.88 27.28 -31.80
CA MET A 1 58.85 26.01 -32.56
C MET A 1 57.75 25.11 -31.98
N PHE A 2 57.17 24.22 -32.79
CA PHE A 2 56.28 23.12 -32.38
C PHE A 2 57.12 21.92 -31.87
N THR A 3 56.60 20.83 -31.28
CA THR A 3 55.21 20.41 -30.94
C THR A 3 54.89 20.71 -29.45
N SER A 4 54.14 19.99 -28.58
CA SER A 4 53.39 18.70 -28.55
C SER A 4 52.36 18.78 -27.38
N LEU A 5 51.23 18.07 -27.23
CA LEU A 5 50.68 16.77 -27.72
C LEU A 5 51.34 15.51 -27.14
N ARG A 6 50.65 14.61 -26.39
CA ARG A 6 49.31 14.60 -25.74
C ARG A 6 49.32 13.54 -24.59
N PRO A 7 48.33 13.43 -23.68
CA PRO A 7 48.44 12.57 -22.49
C PRO A 7 48.20 11.08 -22.79
N LEU A 8 48.96 10.22 -22.09
CA LEU A 8 48.69 8.79 -21.99
C LEU A 8 47.61 8.54 -20.92
N ALA A 9 46.36 8.46 -21.37
CA ALA A 9 45.34 7.71 -20.64
C ALA A 9 45.41 6.24 -21.07
N ILE A 10 45.42 5.31 -20.11
CA ILE A 10 44.94 3.92 -20.21
C ILE A 10 45.12 3.26 -18.83
N SER A 11 44.06 2.59 -18.36
CA SER A 11 44.01 1.67 -17.20
C SER A 11 44.30 2.25 -15.79
N THR A 12 43.61 1.86 -14.73
CA THR A 12 42.51 0.86 -14.62
C THR A 12 41.45 1.31 -13.62
N PHE A 13 40.18 1.37 -14.04
CA PHE A 13 39.04 1.30 -13.13
C PHE A 13 39.02 -0.10 -12.48
N LEU A 14 39.30 -0.22 -11.18
CA LEU A 14 39.26 -1.52 -10.50
C LEU A 14 38.89 -1.47 -9.00
N LEU A 15 38.02 -0.52 -8.61
CA LEU A 15 37.39 -0.48 -7.29
C LEU A 15 35.84 -0.45 -7.32
N ALA A 16 35.22 -0.29 -8.50
CA ALA A 16 33.76 -0.24 -8.66
C ALA A 16 33.10 -1.61 -8.94
N ALA A 17 33.85 -2.71 -8.85
CA ALA A 17 33.43 -4.04 -9.30
C ALA A 17 33.33 -5.11 -8.18
N ILE A 18 33.38 -4.70 -6.90
CA ILE A 18 33.31 -5.61 -5.74
C ILE A 18 32.05 -5.35 -4.88
N VAL A 19 30.96 -4.95 -5.54
CA VAL A 19 29.62 -4.78 -4.90
C VAL A 19 28.56 -5.62 -5.61
N SER A 20 28.81 -6.04 -6.86
CA SER A 20 27.88 -6.81 -7.72
C SER A 20 28.09 -8.33 -7.70
N ALA A 21 28.99 -8.84 -6.86
CA ALA A 21 29.33 -10.27 -6.76
C ALA A 21 29.28 -10.85 -5.35
N ALA A 22 28.78 -10.10 -4.36
CA ALA A 22 28.26 -10.73 -3.15
C ALA A 22 27.00 -11.52 -3.55
N PRO A 23 26.90 -12.83 -3.27
CA PRO A 23 25.62 -13.51 -3.41
C PRO A 23 24.61 -12.78 -2.53
N LYS A 24 23.36 -12.60 -3.02
CA LYS A 24 22.26 -12.11 -2.16
C LYS A 24 22.32 -12.92 -0.85
N PRO A 25 22.39 -12.28 0.33
CA PRO A 25 22.55 -13.01 1.59
C PRO A 25 21.45 -14.06 1.65
N GLN A 26 21.87 -15.33 1.66
CA GLN A 26 20.97 -16.47 1.49
C GLN A 26 19.87 -16.35 2.53
N ALA A 27 18.65 -16.07 2.08
CA ALA A 27 17.58 -15.63 2.96
C ALA A 27 17.43 -16.65 4.09
N TRP A 28 17.69 -16.22 5.34
CA TRP A 28 17.34 -17.01 6.51
C TRP A 28 15.85 -17.29 6.38
N SER A 29 15.50 -18.56 6.15
CA SER A 29 14.14 -18.97 5.81
C SER A 29 13.17 -18.49 6.89
N SER A 30 12.43 -17.41 6.59
CA SER A 30 11.54 -16.75 7.54
C SER A 30 10.61 -17.79 8.15
N SER A 31 10.55 -17.89 9.48
CA SER A 31 9.64 -18.85 10.09
C SER A 31 8.20 -18.47 9.76
N ARG A 32 7.26 -19.43 9.75
CA ARG A 32 5.83 -19.12 9.57
C ARG A 32 5.32 -18.08 10.59
N ALA A 33 5.94 -17.98 11.76
CA ALA A 33 5.60 -16.98 12.76
C ALA A 33 6.10 -15.58 12.38
N GLU A 34 7.29 -15.47 11.78
CA GLU A 34 7.81 -14.18 11.30
C GLU A 34 7.06 -13.69 10.06
N VAL A 35 6.82 -14.56 9.06
CA VAL A 35 6.00 -14.19 7.87
C VAL A 35 4.60 -13.70 8.30
N ALA A 36 3.93 -14.44 9.19
CA ALA A 36 2.62 -14.03 9.70
C ALA A 36 2.63 -12.70 10.48
N LYS A 37 3.69 -12.45 11.26
CA LYS A 37 3.90 -11.21 12.01
C LYS A 37 4.18 -10.03 11.07
N THR A 38 4.98 -10.23 10.02
CA THR A 38 5.26 -9.24 8.98
C THR A 38 4.00 -8.88 8.20
N LEU A 39 3.20 -9.88 7.77
CA LEU A 39 1.89 -9.66 7.14
C LEU A 39 0.95 -8.88 8.06
N ARG A 40 0.83 -9.27 9.33
CA ARG A 40 -0.01 -8.56 10.31
C ARG A 40 0.45 -7.10 10.49
N HIS A 41 1.75 -6.84 10.54
CA HIS A 41 2.28 -5.49 10.65
C HIS A 41 1.92 -4.61 9.44
N TYR A 42 2.02 -5.12 8.20
CA TYR A 42 1.60 -4.37 7.01
C TYR A 42 0.08 -4.10 7.00
N ILE A 43 -0.72 -5.09 7.41
CA ILE A 43 -2.18 -4.96 7.56
C ILE A 43 -2.53 -3.87 8.59
N ASP A 44 -1.95 -3.92 9.80
CA ASP A 44 -2.21 -2.95 10.87
C ASP A 44 -1.75 -1.53 10.49
N SER A 45 -0.65 -1.41 9.73
CA SER A 45 -0.17 -0.14 9.20
C SER A 45 -1.15 0.45 8.17
N ALA A 46 -1.65 -0.37 7.24
CA ALA A 46 -2.61 0.04 6.22
C ALA A 46 -4.01 0.38 6.77
N LEU A 47 -4.52 -0.41 7.73
CA LEU A 47 -5.81 -0.14 8.38
C LEU A 47 -5.76 1.07 9.33
N GLY A 48 -4.60 1.34 9.93
CA GLY A 48 -4.40 2.38 10.95
C GLY A 48 -3.57 3.56 10.48
N GLY A 49 -2.25 3.47 10.65
CA GLY A 49 -1.32 4.60 10.53
C GLY A 49 -1.28 5.25 9.14
N ASP A 50 -1.05 4.45 8.10
CA ASP A 50 -0.91 4.94 6.72
C ASP A 50 -2.21 5.60 6.22
N LEU A 51 -3.37 5.09 6.65
CA LEU A 51 -4.68 5.70 6.37
C LEU A 51 -4.90 7.00 7.18
N SER A 52 -4.54 7.01 8.46
CA SER A 52 -4.70 8.18 9.34
C SER A 52 -3.90 9.37 8.83
N ASP A 53 -2.66 9.16 8.40
CA ASP A 53 -1.81 10.22 7.86
C ASP A 53 -2.33 10.73 6.50
N LEU A 54 -2.75 9.81 5.61
CA LEU A 54 -3.45 10.16 4.36
C LEU A 54 -4.68 11.03 4.61
N GLN A 55 -5.55 10.61 5.54
CA GLN A 55 -6.77 11.32 5.91
C GLN A 55 -6.46 12.71 6.48
N ALA A 56 -5.48 12.82 7.38
CA ALA A 56 -5.07 14.08 7.99
C ALA A 56 -4.52 15.08 6.96
N ILE A 57 -3.71 14.61 6.00
CA ILE A 57 -3.15 15.43 4.92
C ILE A 57 -4.26 15.89 3.97
N TRP A 58 -5.05 14.97 3.39
CA TRP A 58 -6.05 15.31 2.38
C TRP A 58 -7.21 16.14 2.93
N LEU A 59 -7.78 15.79 4.10
CA LEU A 59 -8.80 16.64 4.72
C LEU A 59 -8.23 18.00 5.11
N GLY A 60 -7.01 18.03 5.67
CA GLY A 60 -6.32 19.27 6.02
C GLY A 60 -6.10 20.20 4.83
N GLN A 61 -5.74 19.65 3.67
CA GLN A 61 -5.55 20.42 2.43
C GLN A 61 -6.88 20.87 1.81
N LEU A 62 -7.83 19.94 1.62
CA LEU A 62 -9.11 20.22 0.97
C LEU A 62 -9.98 21.17 1.80
N GLN A 63 -10.05 21.02 3.12
CA GLN A 63 -10.82 21.93 3.98
C GLN A 63 -10.24 23.36 3.99
N LYS A 64 -8.91 23.51 3.90
CA LYS A 64 -8.20 24.80 3.97
C LYS A 64 -7.85 25.40 2.60
N LYS A 65 -8.25 24.74 1.49
CA LYS A 65 -7.91 25.11 0.10
C LYS A 65 -6.41 25.30 -0.14
N LEU A 66 -5.58 24.46 0.50
CA LEU A 66 -4.13 24.44 0.31
C LEU A 66 -3.76 23.67 -0.97
N PRO A 67 -2.52 23.81 -1.49
CA PRO A 67 -2.02 22.95 -2.56
C PRO A 67 -2.20 21.47 -2.20
N PHE A 68 -2.77 20.70 -3.12
CA PHE A 68 -3.09 19.30 -2.91
C PHE A 68 -1.87 18.40 -3.18
N THR A 69 -1.68 17.41 -2.31
CA THR A 69 -0.60 16.42 -2.39
C THR A 69 -1.18 15.07 -2.82
N PRO A 70 -1.12 14.71 -4.13
CA PRO A 70 -1.60 13.40 -4.57
C PRO A 70 -0.78 12.27 -3.94
N TYR A 71 0.55 12.43 -3.87
CA TYR A 71 1.50 11.46 -3.34
C TYR A 71 1.44 11.23 -1.81
N ALA A 72 0.35 11.64 -1.15
CA ALA A 72 0.08 11.26 0.24
C ALA A 72 -0.40 9.80 0.33
N SER A 73 -0.99 9.26 -0.74
CA SER A 73 -1.42 7.86 -0.81
C SER A 73 -0.27 6.86 -0.95
N ASP A 74 0.91 7.30 -1.39
CA ASP A 74 2.05 6.45 -1.77
C ASP A 74 2.55 5.57 -0.62
N ALA A 75 2.48 6.06 0.63
CA ALA A 75 2.82 5.27 1.81
C ALA A 75 1.87 4.07 1.99
N LEU A 76 0.56 4.33 1.87
CA LEU A 76 -0.49 3.33 2.00
C LEU A 76 -0.46 2.31 0.84
N THR A 77 -0.36 2.76 -0.41
CA THR A 77 -0.27 1.85 -1.57
C THR A 77 1.01 1.03 -1.53
N SER A 78 2.15 1.62 -1.13
CA SER A 78 3.39 0.89 -0.89
C SER A 78 3.25 -0.16 0.21
N THR A 79 2.60 0.17 1.34
CA THR A 79 2.34 -0.82 2.41
C THR A 79 1.44 -1.95 1.94
N LEU A 80 0.38 -1.66 1.19
CA LEU A 80 -0.50 -2.70 0.63
C LEU A 80 0.25 -3.61 -0.36
N GLN A 81 1.13 -3.06 -1.21
CA GLN A 81 1.97 -3.86 -2.12
C GLN A 81 2.97 -4.77 -1.40
N LYS A 82 3.39 -4.47 -0.17
CA LYS A 82 4.27 -5.37 0.62
C LYS A 82 3.58 -6.71 0.94
N ILE A 83 2.24 -6.76 1.03
CA ILE A 83 1.49 -7.98 1.34
C ILE A 83 1.64 -9.06 0.24
N PRO A 84 1.28 -8.84 -1.04
CA PRO A 84 1.50 -9.83 -2.09
C PRO A 84 3.00 -10.08 -2.36
N ASN A 85 3.88 -9.10 -2.14
CA ASN A 85 5.33 -9.30 -2.28
C ASN A 85 5.89 -10.27 -1.22
N GLU A 86 5.55 -10.10 0.06
CA GLU A 86 5.95 -11.01 1.15
C GLU A 86 5.45 -12.44 0.90
N LEU A 87 4.22 -12.60 0.37
CA LEU A 87 3.65 -13.90 0.01
C LEU A 87 4.31 -14.52 -1.23
N SER A 88 4.77 -13.70 -2.19
CA SER A 88 5.50 -14.17 -3.38
C SER A 88 6.91 -14.66 -2.99
N GLU A 89 7.64 -13.87 -2.21
CA GLU A 89 8.97 -14.24 -1.69
C GLU A 89 8.90 -15.46 -0.75
N ASN A 90 7.82 -15.60 0.02
CA ASN A 90 7.54 -16.75 0.87
C ASN A 90 6.46 -17.68 0.28
N SER A 91 6.48 -17.98 -1.02
CA SER A 91 5.46 -18.81 -1.72
C SER A 91 5.24 -20.25 -1.17
N TRP A 92 6.04 -20.69 -0.21
CA TRP A 92 5.89 -21.92 0.57
C TRP A 92 4.99 -21.75 1.83
N PHE A 93 4.65 -20.51 2.17
CA PHE A 93 3.84 -20.14 3.33
C PHE A 93 2.37 -20.45 3.08
N THR A 94 1.72 -21.00 4.10
CA THR A 94 0.28 -21.26 4.14
C THR A 94 -0.23 -20.93 5.53
N PHE A 95 -1.47 -20.46 5.64
CA PHE A 95 -2.10 -20.32 6.94
C PHE A 95 -2.48 -21.71 7.50
N ASN A 96 -2.26 -21.90 8.79
CA ASN A 96 -3.08 -22.81 9.58
C ASN A 96 -4.17 -21.98 10.31
N ALA A 97 -5.22 -22.62 10.82
CA ALA A 97 -6.34 -21.91 11.45
C ALA A 97 -5.92 -20.92 12.57
N ALA A 98 -4.94 -21.27 13.41
CA ALA A 98 -4.49 -20.40 14.49
C ALA A 98 -3.67 -19.19 13.99
N THR A 99 -2.94 -19.33 12.89
CA THR A 99 -2.26 -18.21 12.22
C THR A 99 -3.28 -17.35 11.45
N ALA A 100 -4.22 -17.96 10.74
CA ALA A 100 -5.28 -17.25 10.00
C ALA A 100 -6.09 -16.34 10.93
N MET A 101 -6.53 -16.85 12.08
CA MET A 101 -7.22 -16.06 13.10
C MET A 101 -6.39 -14.82 13.50
N LYS A 102 -5.12 -14.99 13.89
CA LYS A 102 -4.26 -13.87 14.33
C LYS A 102 -4.04 -12.78 13.28
N VAL A 103 -3.96 -13.17 12.00
CA VAL A 103 -3.66 -12.24 10.90
C VAL A 103 -4.93 -11.61 10.31
N LEU A 104 -6.07 -12.32 10.33
CA LEU A 104 -7.25 -11.99 9.53
C LEU A 104 -8.58 -11.87 10.31
N TYR A 105 -8.63 -12.17 11.61
CA TYR A 105 -9.88 -12.10 12.40
C TYR A 105 -10.15 -10.73 13.04
N ASP A 106 -9.09 -9.96 13.33
CA ASP A 106 -9.21 -8.66 14.00
C ASP A 106 -8.87 -7.53 13.02
N TRP A 107 -9.64 -7.40 11.92
CA TRP A 107 -9.52 -6.31 10.94
C TRP A 107 -10.52 -5.20 11.27
N ASP A 108 -10.05 -4.06 11.79
CA ASP A 108 -10.93 -2.91 12.03
C ASP A 108 -11.07 -2.03 10.79
N THR A 109 -12.19 -2.19 10.08
CA THR A 109 -12.52 -1.46 8.85
C THR A 109 -13.05 -0.04 9.07
N LYS A 110 -13.40 0.34 10.32
CA LYS A 110 -14.01 1.64 10.67
C LYS A 110 -13.16 2.87 10.29
N GLY A 111 -11.85 2.70 10.17
CA GLY A 111 -10.96 3.74 9.64
C GLY A 111 -11.39 4.17 8.23
N TYR A 112 -11.67 3.21 7.35
CA TYR A 112 -12.09 3.48 5.97
C TYR A 112 -13.53 3.99 5.89
N GLU A 113 -14.44 3.53 6.77
CA GLU A 113 -15.77 4.12 6.89
C GLU A 113 -15.68 5.61 7.28
N THR A 114 -14.83 5.93 8.27
CA THR A 114 -14.62 7.31 8.74
C THR A 114 -13.98 8.19 7.67
N PHE A 115 -12.93 7.68 6.99
CA PHE A 115 -12.32 8.33 5.83
C PHE A 115 -13.36 8.62 4.75
N ALA A 116 -14.23 7.66 4.44
CA ALA A 116 -15.27 7.83 3.43
C ALA A 116 -16.31 8.88 3.82
N ILE A 117 -16.79 8.86 5.07
CA ILE A 117 -17.72 9.86 5.61
C ILE A 117 -17.11 11.27 5.56
N GLU A 118 -15.84 11.43 5.97
CA GLU A 118 -15.19 12.75 5.97
C GLU A 118 -14.89 13.29 4.56
N MET A 119 -14.37 12.45 3.66
CA MET A 119 -14.04 12.85 2.29
C MET A 119 -15.29 13.17 1.46
N THR A 120 -16.42 12.50 1.71
CA THR A 120 -17.68 12.74 0.97
C THR A 120 -18.50 13.94 1.49
N LYS A 121 -18.03 14.67 2.52
CA LYS A 121 -18.71 15.89 2.99
C LYS A 121 -18.80 16.95 1.90
N GLN A 122 -19.97 17.59 1.79
CA GLN A 122 -20.29 18.55 0.72
C GLN A 122 -19.25 19.69 0.58
N ASN A 123 -18.73 20.22 1.68
CA ASN A 123 -17.70 21.28 1.64
C ASN A 123 -16.34 20.76 1.12
N VAL A 124 -15.98 19.51 1.42
CA VAL A 124 -14.74 18.88 0.95
C VAL A 124 -14.85 18.61 -0.57
N LEU A 125 -15.99 18.08 -1.02
CA LEU A 125 -16.30 17.87 -2.44
C LEU A 125 -16.34 19.18 -3.24
N LEU A 126 -16.95 20.24 -2.71
CA LEU A 126 -16.98 21.56 -3.36
C LEU A 126 -15.56 22.14 -3.47
N ASN A 127 -14.78 22.12 -2.38
CA ASN A 127 -13.41 22.63 -2.40
C ASN A 127 -12.51 21.85 -3.39
N ALA A 128 -12.67 20.53 -3.49
CA ALA A 128 -11.94 19.71 -4.47
C ALA A 128 -12.28 20.06 -5.93
N ARG A 129 -13.54 20.42 -6.21
CA ARG A 129 -14.00 20.86 -7.53
C ARG A 129 -13.48 22.26 -7.87
N GLU A 130 -13.54 23.20 -6.93
CA GLU A 130 -12.99 24.56 -7.10
C GLU A 130 -11.47 24.56 -7.34
N THR A 131 -10.74 23.72 -6.59
CA THR A 131 -9.27 23.54 -6.75
C THR A 131 -8.91 22.63 -7.93
N LYS A 132 -9.89 22.02 -8.61
CA LYS A 132 -9.75 21.14 -9.78
C LYS A 132 -8.96 19.85 -9.53
N VAL A 133 -9.02 19.32 -8.31
CA VAL A 133 -8.31 18.08 -7.91
C VAL A 133 -9.22 16.85 -7.81
N SER A 134 -10.52 16.99 -8.14
CA SER A 134 -11.48 15.89 -7.96
C SER A 134 -11.08 14.59 -8.66
N THR A 135 -10.69 14.66 -9.93
CA THR A 135 -10.19 13.48 -10.68
C THR A 135 -8.94 12.88 -10.03
N THR A 136 -8.03 13.71 -9.53
CA THR A 136 -6.82 13.26 -8.85
C THR A 136 -7.11 12.50 -7.56
N VAL A 137 -8.13 12.91 -6.79
CA VAL A 137 -8.63 12.16 -5.63
C VAL A 137 -9.31 10.86 -6.07
N HIS A 138 -10.13 10.89 -7.13
CA HIS A 138 -10.78 9.70 -7.69
C HIS A 138 -9.75 8.63 -8.10
N ASP A 139 -8.75 9.02 -8.88
CA ASP A 139 -7.72 8.10 -9.41
C ASP A 139 -6.91 7.45 -8.28
N ALA A 140 -6.44 8.25 -7.31
CA ALA A 140 -5.64 7.76 -6.19
C ALA A 140 -6.44 6.86 -5.23
N VAL A 141 -7.74 7.17 -5.01
CA VAL A 141 -8.64 6.31 -4.22
C VAL A 141 -8.93 4.99 -4.95
N GLU A 142 -9.11 5.02 -6.28
CA GLU A 142 -9.22 3.79 -7.07
C GLU A 142 -7.92 2.98 -7.10
N GLU A 143 -6.74 3.60 -6.99
CA GLU A 143 -5.47 2.91 -6.81
C GLU A 143 -5.40 2.19 -5.46
N ILE A 144 -5.68 2.89 -4.35
CA ILE A 144 -5.77 2.29 -3.01
C ILE A 144 -6.77 1.11 -3.01
N ARG A 145 -7.92 1.26 -3.67
CA ARG A 145 -8.95 0.21 -3.78
C ARG A 145 -8.46 -1.02 -4.57
N LYS A 146 -7.64 -0.83 -5.60
CA LYS A 146 -7.00 -1.93 -6.35
C LYS A 146 -5.92 -2.62 -5.50
N SER A 147 -5.06 -1.87 -4.82
CA SER A 147 -4.04 -2.45 -3.93
C SER A 147 -4.65 -3.25 -2.78
N TRP A 148 -5.80 -2.82 -2.23
CA TRP A 148 -6.57 -3.64 -1.28
C TRP A 148 -7.14 -4.91 -1.92
N ALA A 149 -7.71 -4.82 -3.13
CA ALA A 149 -8.21 -6.01 -3.83
C ALA A 149 -7.09 -7.03 -4.13
N GLU A 150 -5.90 -6.56 -4.50
CA GLU A 150 -4.71 -7.39 -4.72
C GLU A 150 -4.24 -8.05 -3.42
N ALA A 151 -4.12 -7.30 -2.32
CA ALA A 151 -3.75 -7.82 -1.00
C ALA A 151 -4.77 -8.83 -0.46
N CYS A 152 -6.08 -8.51 -0.55
CA CYS A 152 -7.17 -9.40 -0.17
C CYS A 152 -7.19 -10.69 -1.01
N ASN A 153 -6.98 -10.60 -2.33
CA ASN A 153 -6.88 -11.78 -3.18
C ASN A 153 -5.67 -12.65 -2.81
N ALA A 154 -4.49 -12.04 -2.63
CA ALA A 154 -3.26 -12.75 -2.29
C ALA A 154 -3.39 -13.49 -0.94
N LEU A 155 -3.87 -12.81 0.11
CA LEU A 155 -4.16 -13.43 1.41
C LEU A 155 -5.23 -14.51 1.31
N GLY A 156 -6.32 -14.25 0.57
CA GLY A 156 -7.46 -15.15 0.41
C GLY A 156 -7.11 -16.50 -0.22
N THR A 157 -6.13 -16.56 -1.14
CA THR A 157 -5.68 -17.84 -1.73
C THR A 157 -5.03 -18.80 -0.72
N LEU A 158 -4.68 -18.32 0.48
CA LEU A 158 -3.98 -19.08 1.52
C LEU A 158 -4.88 -19.49 2.69
N VAL A 159 -6.16 -19.09 2.69
CA VAL A 159 -7.13 -19.40 3.76
C VAL A 159 -7.98 -20.60 3.37
N ASP A 160 -8.21 -21.51 4.32
CA ASP A 160 -9.17 -22.60 4.15
C ASP A 160 -10.60 -22.02 4.00
N PRO A 161 -11.34 -22.32 2.91
CA PRO A 161 -12.68 -21.80 2.69
C PRO A 161 -13.69 -22.20 3.78
N TYR A 162 -13.39 -23.22 4.59
CA TYR A 162 -14.22 -23.69 5.70
C TYR A 162 -13.78 -23.17 7.07
N ALA A 163 -12.71 -22.37 7.16
CA ALA A 163 -12.27 -21.80 8.43
C ALA A 163 -13.21 -20.67 8.92
N PRO A 164 -13.51 -20.56 10.23
CA PRO A 164 -14.40 -19.52 10.77
C PRO A 164 -13.98 -18.07 10.49
N VAL A 165 -12.69 -17.83 10.26
CA VAL A 165 -12.14 -16.50 9.93
C VAL A 165 -12.51 -16.05 8.52
N THR A 166 -12.74 -16.98 7.59
CA THR A 166 -12.84 -16.70 6.16
C THR A 166 -14.03 -15.81 5.83
N THR A 167 -15.18 -16.02 6.47
CA THR A 167 -16.36 -15.16 6.30
C THR A 167 -16.12 -13.75 6.83
N HIS A 168 -15.43 -13.58 7.96
CA HIS A 168 -15.11 -12.25 8.48
C HIS A 168 -14.14 -11.52 7.54
N PHE A 169 -13.05 -12.16 7.17
CA PHE A 169 -12.04 -11.63 6.24
C PHE A 169 -12.65 -11.19 4.89
N ILE A 170 -13.53 -12.01 4.30
CA ILE A 170 -14.24 -11.65 3.06
C ILE A 170 -15.11 -10.41 3.26
N ASN A 171 -15.87 -10.33 4.37
CA ASN A 171 -16.70 -9.17 4.67
C ASN A 171 -15.84 -7.90 4.83
N SER A 172 -14.74 -7.96 5.59
CA SER A 172 -13.82 -6.83 5.75
C SER A 172 -13.26 -6.35 4.40
N CYS A 173 -12.85 -7.26 3.52
CA CYS A 173 -12.39 -6.91 2.17
C CYS A 173 -13.49 -6.26 1.31
N VAL A 174 -14.75 -6.62 1.49
CA VAL A 174 -15.91 -5.96 0.83
C VAL A 174 -16.15 -4.57 1.43
N GLU A 175 -16.21 -4.44 2.75
CA GLU A 175 -16.38 -3.17 3.47
C GLU A 175 -15.33 -2.13 3.05
N LEU A 176 -14.06 -2.53 3.03
CA LEU A 176 -12.93 -1.69 2.56
C LEU A 176 -13.14 -1.23 1.11
N SER A 177 -13.50 -2.16 0.22
CA SER A 177 -13.73 -1.85 -1.20
C SER A 177 -14.91 -0.91 -1.41
N ASP A 178 -16.04 -1.13 -0.73
CA ASP A 178 -17.24 -0.29 -0.90
C ASP A 178 -17.10 1.09 -0.25
N ALA A 179 -16.40 1.22 0.88
CA ALA A 179 -16.05 2.52 1.47
C ALA A 179 -15.18 3.36 0.51
N LEU A 180 -14.13 2.78 -0.04
CA LEU A 180 -13.25 3.44 -1.02
C LEU A 180 -13.99 3.78 -2.33
N LYS A 181 -14.84 2.87 -2.82
CA LYS A 181 -15.69 3.09 -3.99
C LYS A 181 -16.73 4.18 -3.77
N GLY A 182 -17.24 4.34 -2.54
CA GLY A 182 -18.10 5.45 -2.15
C GLY A 182 -17.40 6.80 -2.32
N VAL A 183 -16.12 6.88 -1.90
CA VAL A 183 -15.29 8.08 -2.14
C VAL A 183 -15.02 8.28 -3.63
N SER A 184 -14.49 7.28 -4.35
CA SER A 184 -14.14 7.48 -5.77
C SER A 184 -15.38 7.89 -6.58
N SER A 185 -16.55 7.30 -6.32
CA SER A 185 -17.81 7.67 -6.98
C SER A 185 -18.25 9.12 -6.71
N ALA A 186 -18.04 9.66 -5.51
CA ALA A 186 -18.38 11.05 -5.18
C ALA A 186 -17.43 12.09 -5.82
N TYR A 187 -16.20 11.66 -6.12
CA TYR A 187 -15.13 12.45 -6.74
C TYR A 187 -15.03 12.28 -8.27
N ALA A 188 -15.81 11.37 -8.85
CA ALA A 188 -15.84 11.11 -10.29
C ALA A 188 -16.15 12.37 -11.12
N PRO A 189 -15.61 12.49 -12.36
CA PRO A 189 -15.96 13.57 -13.26
C PRO A 189 -17.45 13.51 -13.70
N PRO A 190 -18.08 14.67 -13.97
CA PRO A 190 -19.46 14.76 -14.46
C PRO A 190 -19.60 14.45 -15.96
#